data_AF-I4EMG3-F1
#
_entry.id   AF-I4EMG3-F1
#
_cell.length_a   1.000
_cell.length_b   1.000
_cell.length_c   1.000
_cell.angle_alpha   90.00
_cell.angle_beta   90.00
_cell.angle_gamma   90.00
#
_symmetry.space_group_name_H-M   'P 1'
#
loop_
_entity.id
_entity.type
_entity.pdbx_description
1 polymer ?
#
loop_
_entity_poly.entity_id
_entity_poly.type
_entity_poly.pdbx_seq_one_letter_code
_entity_poly.pdbx_strand_id
1 'polypeptide(L)'
;MPNIGDRVKVRFPYGVDLRGRAGIHPMYRNRFEARFNGLEGVIVEVRRGDSATGTDLYRVDFSDSKNASRLPWTDHWFAGMLLVSPDENGTASRGSRSGATA
;
A
#
# COMPACT_ATOMS: atom_id res chain seq x y z
N MET A 1 10.48 5.98 5.93
CA MET A 1 9.31 6.55 5.23
C MET A 1 9.63 6.57 3.75
N PRO A 2 8.69 6.22 2.86
CA PRO A 2 8.94 6.16 1.43
C PRO A 2 9.39 7.51 0.86
N ASN A 3 10.27 7.49 -0.14
CA ASN A 3 10.79 8.67 -0.85
C ASN A 3 10.60 8.53 -2.36
N ILE A 4 10.79 9.63 -3.09
CA ILE A 4 10.77 9.63 -4.56
C ILE A 4 11.86 8.69 -5.07
N GLY A 5 11.50 7.84 -6.04
CA GLY A 5 12.35 6.80 -6.61
C GLY A 5 12.24 5.44 -5.91
N ASP A 6 11.63 5.37 -4.72
CA ASP A 6 11.46 4.11 -4.01
C ASP A 6 10.42 3.23 -4.71
N ARG A 7 10.75 1.94 -4.85
CA ARG A 7 9.77 0.92 -5.22
C ARG A 7 8.90 0.60 -4.01
N VAL A 8 7.59 0.61 -4.22
CA VAL A 8 6.58 0.32 -3.20
C VAL A 8 5.52 -0.60 -3.76
N LYS A 9 4.88 -1.34 -2.86
CA LYS A 9 3.72 -2.17 -3.13
C LYS A 9 2.51 -1.59 -2.43
N VAL A 10 1.40 -1.47 -3.14
CA VAL A 10 0.13 -1.03 -2.54
C VAL A 10 -0.47 -2.21 -1.78
N ARG A 11 -0.78 -2.01 -0.49
CA ARG A 11 -1.40 -3.00 0.37
C ARG A 11 -2.57 -2.38 1.12
N PHE A 12 -3.76 -2.84 0.78
CA PHE A 12 -4.95 -2.53 1.54
C PHE A 12 -5.07 -3.45 2.76
N PRO A 13 -5.66 -2.95 3.87
CA PRO A 13 -5.96 -3.80 5.01
C PRO A 13 -6.86 -4.97 4.57
N TYR A 14 -6.41 -6.17 4.90
CA TYR A 14 -7.20 -7.38 4.70
C TYR A 14 -8.29 -7.45 5.76
N GLY A 15 -9.48 -7.85 5.34
CA GLY A 15 -10.62 -8.06 6.21
C GLY A 15 -11.47 -9.22 5.72
N VAL A 16 -12.47 -9.56 6.53
CA VAL A 16 -13.47 -10.55 6.19
C VAL A 16 -14.77 -9.81 5.94
N ASP A 17 -15.43 -10.08 4.80
CA ASP A 17 -16.75 -9.50 4.55
C ASP A 17 -17.82 -10.15 5.43
N LEU A 18 -19.03 -9.57 5.44
CA LEU A 18 -20.17 -10.11 6.21
C LEU A 18 -20.58 -11.54 5.79
N ARG A 19 -20.01 -12.08 4.72
CA ARG A 19 -20.25 -13.44 4.21
C ARG A 19 -19.06 -14.37 4.46
N GLY A 20 -18.08 -13.97 5.27
CA GLY A 20 -16.92 -14.80 5.62
C GLY A 20 -15.83 -14.85 4.55
N ARG A 21 -15.90 -14.04 3.48
CA ARG A 21 -14.88 -14.05 2.41
C ARG A 21 -13.71 -13.18 2.80
N ALA A 22 -12.51 -13.77 2.81
CA ALA A 22 -11.27 -13.04 3.00
C ALA A 22 -10.93 -12.21 1.75
N GLY A 23 -10.55 -10.95 1.96
CA GLY A 23 -10.15 -10.05 0.87
C GLY A 23 -9.80 -8.66 1.37
N ILE A 24 -9.86 -7.66 0.48
CA ILE A 24 -9.75 -6.26 0.88
C ILE A 24 -10.91 -5.95 1.84
N HIS A 25 -10.59 -5.34 2.98
CA HIS A 25 -11.57 -5.01 3.99
C HIS A 25 -12.75 -4.23 3.35
N PRO A 26 -14.02 -4.59 3.62
CA PRO A 26 -15.18 -4.11 2.86
C PRO A 26 -15.33 -2.59 2.82
N MET A 27 -14.87 -1.86 3.85
CA MET A 27 -14.82 -0.39 3.84
C MET A 27 -13.96 0.21 2.71
N TYR A 28 -12.97 -0.54 2.22
CA TYR A 28 -12.05 -0.09 1.18
C TYR A 28 -12.29 -0.80 -0.16
N ARG A 29 -13.05 -1.90 -0.18
CA ARG A 29 -13.30 -2.72 -1.37
C ARG A 29 -13.87 -1.92 -2.55
N ASN A 30 -14.70 -0.93 -2.28
CA ASN A 30 -15.33 -0.09 -3.32
C ASN A 30 -14.48 1.15 -3.69
N ARG A 31 -13.33 1.37 -3.04
CA ARG A 31 -12.44 2.46 -3.42
C ARG A 31 -11.73 2.14 -4.73
N PHE A 32 -11.57 3.14 -5.58
CA PHE A 32 -10.82 3.01 -6.83
C PHE A 32 -9.38 2.52 -6.58
N GLU A 33 -8.76 2.99 -5.50
CA GLU A 33 -7.42 2.62 -5.04
C GLU A 33 -7.28 1.10 -4.77
N ALA A 34 -8.36 0.41 -4.41
CA ALA A 34 -8.34 -1.03 -4.15
C ALA A 34 -7.98 -1.86 -5.39
N ARG A 35 -8.14 -1.32 -6.60
CA ARG A 35 -7.70 -1.95 -7.86
C ARG A 35 -6.19 -2.07 -7.97
N PHE A 36 -5.46 -1.23 -7.25
CA PHE A 36 -4.00 -1.24 -7.22
C PHE A 36 -3.44 -2.18 -6.15
N ASN A 37 -4.30 -2.79 -5.31
CA ASN A 37 -3.86 -3.68 -4.24
C ASN A 37 -3.00 -4.84 -4.77
N GLY A 38 -1.81 -5.00 -4.18
CA GLY A 38 -0.82 -6.00 -4.58
C GLY A 38 0.06 -5.59 -5.75
N LEU A 39 -0.15 -4.43 -6.37
CA LEU A 39 0.70 -3.91 -7.44
C LEU A 39 1.91 -3.19 -6.86
N GLU A 40 3.01 -3.33 -7.60
CA GLU A 40 4.27 -2.66 -7.34
C GLU A 40 4.42 -1.49 -8.32
N GLY A 41 4.92 -0.37 -7.80
CA GLY A 41 5.17 0.84 -8.56
C GLY A 41 6.30 1.65 -7.93
N VAL A 42 6.61 2.78 -8.54
CA VAL A 42 7.67 3.70 -8.10
C VAL A 42 7.06 5.01 -7.64
N ILE A 43 7.52 5.55 -6.52
CA ILE A 43 7.07 6.86 -6.06
C ILE A 43 7.68 7.94 -6.95
N VAL A 44 6.82 8.75 -7.56
CA VAL A 44 7.23 9.86 -8.44
C VAL A 44 7.04 11.23 -7.77
N GLU A 45 6.17 11.34 -6.78
CA GLU A 45 5.88 12.59 -6.07
C GLU A 45 5.52 12.31 -4.61
N VAL A 46 5.89 13.21 -3.70
CA VAL A 46 5.57 13.11 -2.27
C VAL A 46 5.05 14.45 -1.78
N ARG A 47 3.88 14.45 -1.15
CA ARG A 47 3.27 15.61 -0.48
C ARG A 47 3.18 15.32 1.00
N ARG A 48 4.04 15.98 1.79
CA ARG A 48 4.10 15.84 3.24
C ARG A 48 3.37 16.99 3.90
N GLY A 49 2.46 16.69 4.84
CA GLY A 49 1.75 17.71 5.60
C GLY A 49 0.81 18.64 4.81
N ASP A 50 0.70 18.49 3.50
CA ASP A 50 -0.09 19.36 2.61
C ASP A 50 -1.51 18.80 2.34
N SER A 51 -1.81 17.62 2.88
CA SER A 51 -3.18 17.09 2.88
C SER A 51 -4.01 17.80 3.94
N ALA A 52 -5.28 18.07 3.62
CA ALA A 52 -6.27 18.63 4.56
C ALA A 52 -6.41 17.81 5.86
N THR A 53 -5.99 16.54 5.86
CA THR A 53 -6.01 15.64 7.02
C THR A 53 -4.65 15.46 7.70
N GLY A 54 -3.60 16.19 7.28
CA GLY A 54 -2.24 16.03 7.79
C GLY A 54 -1.58 14.69 7.44
N THR A 55 -2.17 13.95 6.50
CA THR A 55 -1.67 12.64 6.06
C THR A 55 -0.73 12.80 4.88
N ASP A 56 0.44 12.16 4.93
CA ASP A 56 1.38 12.16 3.81
C ASP A 56 0.82 11.37 2.64
N LEU A 57 0.83 12.01 1.46
CA LEU A 57 0.37 11.46 0.20
C LEU A 57 1.56 11.20 -0.72
N TYR A 58 1.54 10.05 -1.38
CA TYR A 58 2.59 9.57 -2.25
C TYR A 58 1.98 9.22 -3.60
N ARG A 59 2.47 9.83 -4.68
CA ARG A 59 2.08 9.48 -6.03
C ARG A 59 2.94 8.32 -6.51
N VAL A 60 2.29 7.22 -6.86
CA VAL A 60 2.95 6.00 -7.31
C VAL A 60 2.63 5.78 -8.79
N ASP A 61 3.67 5.61 -9.59
CA ASP A 61 3.60 5.24 -11.00
C ASP A 61 3.74 3.72 -11.16
N PHE A 62 2.80 3.14 -11.91
CA PHE A 62 2.67 1.71 -12.20
C PHE A 62 2.89 1.41 -13.68
N SER A 63 3.40 2.34 -14.47
CA SER A 63 3.65 2.18 -15.91
C SER A 63 4.50 0.94 -16.23
N ASP A 64 5.46 0.62 -15.38
CA ASP A 64 6.33 -0.57 -15.50
C ASP A 64 5.75 -1.83 -14.84
N SER A 65 4.58 -1.77 -14.22
CA SER A 65 4.00 -2.96 -13.58
C SER A 65 3.51 -3.96 -14.63
N LYS A 66 3.68 -5.26 -14.35
CA LYS A 66 3.21 -6.35 -15.23
C LYS A 66 1.71 -6.29 -15.55
N ASN A 67 0.93 -5.54 -14.77
CA ASN A 67 -0.52 -5.37 -14.93
C ASN A 67 -0.92 -3.94 -15.31
N ALA A 68 0.02 -3.09 -15.78
CA ALA A 68 -0.24 -1.70 -16.14
C ALA A 68 -1.40 -1.56 -17.14
N SER A 69 -1.52 -2.49 -18.10
CA SER A 69 -2.60 -2.51 -19.11
C SER A 69 -4.00 -2.75 -18.55
N ARG A 70 -4.13 -3.26 -17.32
CA ARG A 70 -5.42 -3.53 -16.65
C ARG A 70 -5.81 -2.43 -15.67
N LEU A 71 -4.91 -1.49 -15.43
CA LEU A 71 -5.17 -0.36 -14.56
C LEU A 71 -5.99 0.68 -15.31
N PRO A 72 -6.91 1.36 -14.62
CA PRO A 72 -7.62 2.46 -15.24
C PRO A 72 -6.63 3.58 -15.58
N TRP A 73 -5.64 3.85 -14.72
CA TRP A 73 -4.67 4.94 -14.83
C TRP A 73 -3.27 4.41 -14.49
N THR A 74 -2.22 4.98 -15.10
CA THR A 74 -0.84 4.54 -14.88
C THR A 74 -0.26 5.03 -13.55
N ASP A 75 -0.76 6.13 -12.99
CA ASP A 75 -0.34 6.65 -11.70
C ASP A 75 -1.53 7.03 -10.80
N HIS A 76 -1.31 7.00 -9.48
CA HIS A 76 -2.32 7.41 -8.50
C HIS A 76 -1.71 7.83 -7.16
N TRP A 77 -2.45 8.62 -6.38
CA TRP A 77 -2.06 9.06 -5.04
C TRP A 77 -2.51 8.06 -3.98
N PHE A 78 -1.63 7.76 -3.02
CA PHE A 78 -1.92 6.88 -1.90
C PHE A 78 -1.46 7.51 -0.58
N ALA A 79 -2.21 7.22 0.49
CA ALA A 79 -1.74 7.48 1.83
C ALA A 79 -0.57 6.54 2.18
N GLY A 80 0.43 7.04 2.90
CA GLY A 80 1.60 6.25 3.28
C GLY A 80 1.29 4.94 4.01
N MET A 81 0.17 4.88 4.75
CA MET A 81 -0.27 3.67 5.44
C MET A 81 -0.66 2.50 4.51
N LEU A 82 -0.92 2.79 3.23
CA LEU A 82 -1.28 1.81 2.20
C LEU A 82 -0.07 1.35 1.39
N LEU A 83 1.12 1.92 1.63
CA LEU A 83 2.33 1.59 0.89
C LEU A 83 3.28 0.79 1.78
N VAL A 84 3.79 -0.31 1.24
CA VAL A 84 4.78 -1.16 1.90
C VAL A 84 5.96 -1.40 0.98
N SER A 85 7.13 -1.72 1.53
CA SER A 85 8.26 -2.13 0.71
C SER A 85 7.92 -3.44 -0.03
N PRO A 86 8.28 -3.58 -1.31
CA PRO A 86 7.98 -4.79 -2.09
C PRO A 86 8.61 -6.04 -1.48
N ASP A 87 9.77 -5.89 -0.82
CA ASP A 87 10.50 -6.96 -0.14
C ASP A 87 9.91 -7.32 1.23
N GLU A 88 8.99 -6.51 1.78
CA GLU A 88 8.33 -6.75 3.07
C GLU A 88 7.10 -7.67 2.95
N ASN A 89 7.12 -8.53 1.95
CA ASN A 89 6.06 -9.47 1.65
C ASN A 89 6.17 -10.69 2.58
N GLY A 90 5.89 -10.51 3.88
CA GLY A 90 5.80 -11.67 4.79
C GLY A 90 5.99 -11.51 6.30
N THR A 91 5.74 -10.36 6.93
CA THR A 91 5.71 -10.32 8.42
C THR A 91 4.36 -9.89 8.95
N ALA A 92 3.38 -10.78 8.82
CA ALA A 92 2.40 -10.93 9.88
C ALA A 92 3.13 -11.60 11.06
N SER A 93 3.26 -10.89 12.18
CA SER A 93 3.55 -11.44 13.52
C SER A 93 4.78 -12.37 13.63
N ARG A 94 5.98 -11.79 13.80
CA ARG A 94 6.98 -12.40 14.69
C ARG A 94 7.16 -11.45 15.85
N GLY A 95 6.36 -11.67 16.88
CA GLY A 95 6.47 -10.93 18.13
C GLY A 95 7.92 -10.96 18.61
N SER A 96 8.46 -9.78 18.93
CA SER A 96 9.63 -9.63 19.78
C SER A 96 9.27 -10.22 21.14
N ARG A 97 9.45 -11.53 21.29
CA ARG A 97 9.29 -12.26 22.54
C ARG A 97 10.69 -12.46 23.12
N SER A 98 10.91 -11.77 24.23
CA SER A 98 11.77 -12.11 25.37
C SER A 98 13.28 -12.35 25.14
N GLY A 99 14.06 -11.51 25.84
CA GLY A 99 14.91 -11.99 26.94
C GLY A 99 16.23 -12.65 26.55
N ALA A 100 17.32 -11.92 26.74
CA ALA A 100 18.61 -12.51 27.07
C ALA A 100 19.25 -11.65 28.16
N THR A 101 18.99 -12.05 29.39
CA THR A 101 19.87 -11.83 30.54
C THR A 101 21.28 -12.34 30.22
N ALA A 102 22.29 -11.54 30.53
CA ALA A 102 23.62 -11.99 30.91
C ALA A 102 24.09 -11.10 32.07
#